data_AF-A0A146KXZ7-F1
#
_entry.id   AF-A0A146KXZ7-F1
#
_cell.length_a   1.000
_cell.length_b   1.000
_cell.length_c   1.000
_cell.angle_alpha   90.00
_cell.angle_beta   90.00
_cell.angle_gamma   90.00
#
_symmetry.space_group_name_H-M   'P 1'
#
loop_
_entity.id
_entity.type
_entity.pdbx_description
1 polymer ?
#
loop_
_entity_poly.entity_id
_entity_poly.type
_entity_poly.pdbx_seq_one_letter_code
_entity_poly.pdbx_strand_id
1 'polypeptide(L)'
;VLVAIDDSKKTPHRSLKMAVQSSYDTFLDKTLMCVDLVNAAPSNRAAACLLAARIHNSVSPPWPEYLCTITWYSYERLSSIAHFLLSLDTYDFESGYSSSSPEAHSVRESLEQDSGSTP
;
A
#
# COMPACT_ATOMS: atom_id res chain seq x y z
N VAL A 1 -7.68 -24.48 28.66
CA VAL A 1 -8.14 -25.34 27.54
C VAL A 1 -7.84 -24.60 26.26
N LEU A 2 -6.73 -24.94 25.60
CA LEU A 2 -6.44 -24.45 24.25
C LEU A 2 -7.38 -25.21 23.31
N VAL A 3 -8.40 -24.53 22.78
CA VAL A 3 -9.24 -25.11 21.74
C VAL A 3 -8.37 -25.21 20.50
N ALA A 4 -7.92 -26.43 20.20
CA ALA A 4 -7.38 -26.76 18.89
C ALA A 4 -8.48 -26.41 17.86
N ILE A 5 -8.26 -25.33 17.11
CA ILE A 5 -9.13 -24.99 15.99
C ILE A 5 -8.88 -26.11 14.97
N ASP A 6 -9.85 -27.02 14.89
CA ASP A 6 -9.86 -28.16 14.01
C ASP A 6 -9.60 -27.71 12.57
N ASP A 7 -8.38 -28.01 12.08
CA ASP A 7 -7.89 -27.64 10.76
C ASP A 7 -8.57 -28.46 9.64
N SER A 8 -9.46 -29.40 9.99
CA SER A 8 -10.21 -30.25 9.06
C SER A 8 -11.20 -29.48 8.15
N LYS A 9 -11.48 -28.20 8.45
CA LYS A 9 -12.39 -27.33 7.67
C LYS A 9 -11.67 -26.26 6.85
N LYS A 10 -10.36 -26.38 6.60
CA LYS A 10 -9.64 -25.54 5.62
C LYS A 10 -9.89 -26.07 4.21
N THR A 11 -11.04 -25.73 3.62
CA THR A 11 -11.21 -25.94 2.19
C THR A 11 -10.26 -25.00 1.43
N PRO A 12 -9.69 -25.43 0.29
CA PRO A 12 -8.77 -24.59 -0.49
C PRO A 12 -9.38 -23.22 -0.86
N HIS A 13 -10.70 -23.17 -1.06
CA HIS A 13 -11.45 -21.94 -1.30
C HIS A 13 -11.42 -20.96 -0.12
N ARG A 14 -11.48 -21.46 1.13
CA ARG A 14 -11.37 -20.62 2.33
C ARG A 14 -9.97 -20.02 2.43
N SER A 15 -8.94 -20.83 2.19
CA SER A 15 -7.55 -20.36 2.20
C SER A 15 -7.30 -19.30 1.13
N LEU A 16 -7.82 -19.50 -0.09
CA LEU A 16 -7.69 -18.53 -1.17
C LEU A 16 -8.42 -17.21 -0.87
N LYS A 17 -9.65 -17.30 -0.35
CA LYS A 17 -10.42 -16.11 0.06
C LYS A 17 -9.65 -15.29 1.09
N MET A 18 -9.08 -15.94 2.11
CA MET A 18 -8.29 -15.26 3.15
C MET A 18 -7.04 -14.61 2.55
N ALA A 19 -6.34 -15.29 1.63
CA ALA A 19 -5.13 -14.76 0.99
C ALA A 19 -5.43 -13.52 0.12
N VAL A 20 -6.48 -13.58 -0.71
CA VAL A 20 -6.93 -12.45 -1.53
C VAL A 20 -7.38 -11.29 -0.64
N GLN A 21 -8.14 -11.56 0.43
CA GLN A 21 -8.60 -10.51 1.34
C GLN A 21 -7.44 -9.84 2.07
N SER A 22 -6.47 -10.61 2.56
CA SER A 22 -5.28 -10.06 3.20
C SER A 22 -4.46 -9.19 2.24
N SER A 23 -4.26 -9.63 0.98
CA SER A 23 -3.56 -8.80 -0.01
C SER A 23 -4.35 -7.55 -0.39
N TYR A 24 -5.68 -7.65 -0.44
CA TYR A 24 -6.56 -6.52 -0.72
C TYR A 24 -6.41 -5.41 0.32
N ASP A 25 -6.39 -5.76 1.60
CA ASP A 25 -6.20 -4.81 2.71
C ASP A 25 -4.84 -4.10 2.58
N THR A 26 -3.77 -4.84 2.27
CA THR A 26 -2.45 -4.24 1.99
C THR A 26 -2.47 -3.26 0.82
N PHE A 27 -3.16 -3.58 -0.27
CA PHE A 27 -3.27 -2.66 -1.40
C PHE A 27 -4.09 -1.41 -1.07
N LEU A 28 -5.13 -1.53 -0.24
CA LEU A 28 -5.87 -0.37 0.24
C LEU A 28 -4.95 0.59 1.00
N ASP A 29 -4.12 0.09 1.91
CA ASP A 29 -3.17 0.91 2.66
C ASP A 29 -2.20 1.64 1.73
N LYS A 30 -1.67 0.95 0.70
CA LYS A 30 -0.82 1.58 -0.33
C LYS A 30 -1.53 2.73 -1.04
N THR A 31 -2.83 2.60 -1.33
CA THR A 31 -3.57 3.71 -1.96
C THR A 31 -3.66 4.96 -1.10
N LEU A 32 -3.59 4.83 0.23
CA LEU A 32 -3.57 5.97 1.16
C LEU A 32 -2.21 6.69 1.16
N MET A 33 -1.13 5.97 0.81
CA MET A 33 0.23 6.51 0.74
C MET A 33 0.56 7.14 -0.62
N CYS A 34 -0.25 6.87 -1.67
CA CYS A 34 -0.01 7.37 -3.02
C CYS A 34 -0.75 8.68 -3.32
N VAL A 35 0.00 9.78 -3.43
CA VAL A 35 -0.52 11.10 -3.81
C VAL A 35 -1.24 11.07 -5.17
N ASP A 36 -0.73 10.29 -6.13
CA ASP A 36 -1.32 10.17 -7.47
C ASP A 36 -2.74 9.56 -7.47
N LEU A 37 -3.10 8.83 -6.42
CA LEU A 37 -4.41 8.20 -6.28
C LEU A 37 -5.38 9.02 -5.43
N VAL A 38 -4.98 10.18 -4.90
CA VAL A 38 -5.83 10.99 -4.00
C VAL A 38 -7.14 11.42 -4.66
N ASN A 39 -7.10 11.73 -5.96
CA ASN A 39 -8.23 12.21 -6.76
C ASN A 39 -9.06 11.07 -7.39
N ALA A 40 -8.59 9.82 -7.29
CA ALA A 40 -9.35 8.68 -7.79
C ALA A 40 -10.57 8.41 -6.90
N ALA A 41 -11.72 8.14 -7.52
CA ALA A 41 -12.92 7.75 -6.79
C ALA A 41 -12.64 6.53 -5.88
N PRO A 42 -13.16 6.50 -4.64
CA PRO A 42 -12.95 5.37 -3.73
C PRO A 42 -13.33 4.01 -4.33
N SER A 43 -14.40 3.96 -5.11
CA SER A 43 -14.84 2.78 -5.85
C SER A 43 -13.82 2.30 -6.89
N ASN A 44 -13.15 3.22 -7.58
CA ASN A 44 -12.09 2.90 -8.56
C ASN A 44 -10.86 2.31 -7.85
N ARG A 45 -10.47 2.90 -6.71
CA ARG A 45 -9.36 2.40 -5.90
C ARG A 45 -9.65 1.01 -5.34
N ALA A 46 -10.84 0.79 -4.77
CA ALA A 46 -11.26 -0.51 -4.27
C ALA A 46 -11.29 -1.57 -5.39
N ALA A 47 -11.84 -1.23 -6.56
CA ALA A 47 -11.85 -2.11 -7.72
C ALA A 47 -10.43 -2.51 -8.17
N ALA A 48 -9.51 -1.55 -8.26
CA ALA A 48 -8.13 -1.81 -8.64
C ALA A 48 -7.35 -2.60 -7.58
N CYS A 49 -7.58 -2.35 -6.28
CA CYS A 49 -6.98 -3.13 -5.19
C CYS A 49 -7.43 -4.59 -5.24
N LEU A 50 -8.71 -4.85 -5.54
CA LEU A 50 -9.22 -6.20 -5.70
C LEU A 50 -8.59 -6.91 -6.90
N LEU A 51 -8.40 -6.20 -8.01
CA LEU A 51 -7.69 -6.74 -9.17
C LEU A 51 -6.22 -7.05 -8.83
N ALA A 52 -5.51 -6.13 -8.18
CA ALA A 52 -4.12 -6.31 -7.73
C ALA A 52 -3.98 -7.52 -6.78
N ALA A 53 -4.87 -7.65 -5.80
CA ALA A 53 -4.89 -8.77 -4.86
C ALA A 53 -5.05 -10.12 -5.57
N ARG A 54 -5.92 -10.19 -6.58
CA ARG A 54 -6.12 -11.41 -7.37
C ARG A 54 -4.89 -11.76 -8.21
N ILE A 55 -4.27 -10.76 -8.84
CA ILE A 55 -3.02 -10.94 -9.62
C ILE A 55 -1.89 -11.41 -8.69
N HIS A 56 -1.70 -10.75 -7.55
CA HIS A 56 -0.68 -11.08 -6.55
C HIS A 56 -0.80 -12.55 -6.08
N ASN A 57 -2.03 -13.03 -5.88
CA ASN A 57 -2.30 -14.40 -5.45
C ASN A 57 -2.41 -15.41 -6.62
N SER A 58 -2.00 -15.03 -7.84
CA SER A 58 -2.06 -15.89 -9.03
C SER A 58 -3.46 -16.51 -9.29
N VAL A 59 -4.52 -15.76 -8.96
CA VAL A 59 -5.90 -16.23 -9.14
C VAL A 59 -6.30 -16.13 -10.61
N SER A 60 -6.55 -17.27 -11.24
CA SER A 60 -7.02 -17.36 -12.61
C SER A 60 -8.46 -17.87 -12.69
N PRO A 61 -9.35 -17.23 -13.49
CA PRO A 61 -9.13 -15.97 -14.19
C PRO A 61 -9.23 -14.76 -13.22
N PRO A 62 -8.56 -13.63 -13.52
CA PRO A 62 -8.66 -12.41 -12.71
C PRO A 62 -10.03 -11.70 -12.76
N TRP A 63 -11.08 -12.34 -13.29
CA TRP A 63 -12.44 -11.82 -13.48
C TRP A 63 -12.54 -10.37 -14.00
N PRO A 64 -11.80 -10.01 -15.06
CA PRO A 64 -11.83 -8.66 -15.59
C PRO A 64 -13.26 -8.25 -16.00
N GLU A 65 -14.03 -9.14 -16.62
CA GLU A 65 -15.38 -8.84 -17.11
C GLU A 65 -16.39 -8.56 -15.99
N TYR A 66 -16.42 -9.38 -14.93
CA TYR A 66 -17.32 -9.15 -13.80
C TYR A 66 -16.96 -7.88 -13.03
N LEU A 67 -15.66 -7.60 -12.89
CA LEU A 67 -15.18 -6.42 -12.19
C LEU A 67 -15.53 -5.15 -12.99
N CYS A 68 -15.36 -5.18 -14.31
CA CYS A 68 -15.85 -4.11 -15.21
C CYS A 68 -17.38 -3.95 -15.13
N THR A 69 -18.14 -5.04 -15.11
CA THR A 69 -19.61 -5.01 -15.07
C THR A 69 -20.15 -4.42 -13.76
N ILE A 70 -19.55 -4.78 -12.63
CA ILE A 70 -19.99 -4.32 -11.31
C ILE A 70 -19.59 -2.86 -11.08
N THR A 71 -18.38 -2.49 -11.48
CA THR A 71 -17.77 -1.20 -11.11
C THR A 71 -17.87 -0.14 -12.20
N TRP A 72 -18.25 -0.53 -13.42
CA TRP A 72 -18.35 0.31 -14.62
C TRP A 72 -17.02 0.94 -15.06
N TYR A 73 -15.90 0.52 -14.48
CA TYR A 73 -14.57 0.93 -14.93
C TYR A 73 -14.05 -0.01 -16.01
N SER A 74 -13.32 0.54 -16.98
CA SER A 74 -12.65 -0.28 -17.99
C SER A 74 -11.52 -1.09 -17.38
N TYR A 75 -11.29 -2.28 -17.94
CA TYR A 75 -10.20 -3.14 -17.52
C TYR A 75 -8.84 -2.42 -17.63
N GLU A 76 -8.61 -1.68 -18.70
CA GLU A 76 -7.38 -0.91 -18.91
C GLU A 76 -7.11 0.08 -17.77
N ARG A 77 -8.14 0.82 -17.34
CA ARG A 77 -8.03 1.76 -16.22
C ARG A 77 -7.66 1.07 -14.93
N LEU A 78 -8.34 -0.04 -14.63
CA LEU A 78 -8.12 -0.81 -13.40
C LEU A 78 -6.77 -1.51 -13.40
N SER A 79 -6.38 -2.05 -14.55
CA SER A 79 -5.11 -2.75 -14.77
C SER A 79 -3.92 -1.81 -14.57
N SER A 80 -3.99 -0.59 -15.11
CA SER A 80 -2.95 0.43 -14.92
C SER A 80 -2.70 0.72 -13.43
N ILE A 81 -3.77 0.95 -12.66
CA ILE A 81 -3.66 1.20 -11.21
C ILE A 81 -3.17 -0.06 -10.47
N ALA A 82 -3.68 -1.24 -10.82
CA ALA A 82 -3.29 -2.49 -10.18
C ALA A 82 -1.80 -2.79 -10.38
N HIS A 83 -1.28 -2.63 -11.60
CA HIS A 83 0.14 -2.82 -11.89
C HIS A 83 1.02 -1.77 -11.21
N PHE A 84 0.57 -0.52 -11.13
CA PHE A 84 1.24 0.50 -10.33
C PHE A 84 1.37 0.06 -8.86
N LEU A 85 0.27 -0.38 -8.24
CA LEU A 85 0.26 -0.82 -6.84
C LEU A 85 1.15 -2.06 -6.57
N LEU A 86 1.22 -2.98 -7.55
CA LEU A 86 2.12 -4.14 -7.51
C LEU A 86 3.59 -3.73 -7.61
N SER A 87 3.90 -2.67 -8.34
CA SER A 87 5.28 -2.16 -8.49
C SER A 87 5.79 -1.45 -7.24
N LEU A 88 4.91 -0.98 -6.35
CA LEU A 88 5.31 -0.26 -5.13
C LEU A 88 6.12 -1.13 -4.15
N ASP A 89 5.96 -2.46 -4.16
CA ASP A 89 6.77 -3.36 -3.31
C ASP A 89 8.24 -3.42 -3.74
N THR A 90 8.54 -2.99 -4.97
CA THR A 90 9.92 -2.87 -5.48
C THR A 90 10.52 -1.48 -5.22
N TYR A 91 9.70 -0.54 -4.74
CA TYR A 91 10.11 0.83 -4.50
C TYR A 91 10.43 0.99 -3.02
N ASP A 92 11.72 0.87 -2.67
CA ASP A 92 12.22 1.19 -1.34
C ASP A 92 11.95 2.67 -1.04
N PHE A 93 10.82 2.93 -0.38
CA PHE A 93 10.49 4.27 0.12
C PHE A 93 11.52 4.77 1.16
N GLU A 94 12.36 3.88 1.69
CA GLU A 94 13.48 4.22 2.57
C GLU A 94 14.65 4.96 1.86
N SER A 95 14.71 4.99 0.53
CA SER A 95 15.81 5.68 -0.17
C SER A 95 15.69 7.22 -0.21
N GLY A 96 14.52 7.78 0.14
CA GLY A 96 14.25 9.22 0.07
C GLY A 96 14.66 10.01 1.31
N TYR A 97 14.92 9.35 2.44
CA TYR A 97 15.46 9.98 3.66
C TYR A 97 16.95 9.68 3.82
N SER A 98 17.74 9.84 2.75
CA SER A 98 19.16 10.14 2.96
C SER A 98 19.26 11.52 3.59
N SER A 99 19.30 11.54 4.92
CA SER A 99 19.62 12.71 5.72
C SER A 99 21.01 13.22 5.32
N SER A 100 21.01 14.18 4.41
CA SER A 100 22.14 15.03 4.11
C SER A 100 21.60 16.45 3.95
N SER A 101 20.92 16.94 5.00
CA SER A 101 20.82 18.38 5.20
C SER A 101 22.10 18.81 5.95
N PRO A 102 22.98 19.61 5.34
CA PRO A 102 24.16 20.14 6.00
C PRO A 102 23.83 21.21 7.06
N GLU A 103 22.55 21.57 7.24
CA GLU A 103 22.17 22.81 7.92
C GLU A 103 21.77 22.61 9.38
N ALA A 104 21.75 21.37 9.89
CA ALA A 104 21.41 21.09 11.29
C ALA A 104 22.57 21.27 12.29
N HIS A 105 23.77 21.65 11.83
CA HIS A 105 24.91 21.91 12.73
C HIS A 105 25.23 23.39 13.00
N SER A 106 24.59 24.35 12.31
CA SER A 106 24.96 25.77 12.48
C SER A 106 24.22 26.51 13.60
N VAL A 107 23.07 25.98 14.06
CA VAL A 107 22.23 26.72 15.03
C VAL A 107 22.63 26.45 16.49
N ARG A 108 23.38 25.38 16.77
CA ARG A 108 23.73 25.00 18.15
C ARG A 108 24.98 25.69 18.68
N GLU A 109 25.86 26.18 17.82
CA GLU A 109 27.09 26.88 18.23
C GLU A 109 26.90 28.40 18.43
N SER A 110 25.80 28.99 17.95
CA SER A 110 25.54 30.42 18.11
C SER A 110 24.81 30.79 19.42
N LEU A 111 24.36 29.80 20.22
CA LEU A 111 23.63 30.06 21.46
C LEU A 111 24.48 29.90 22.73
N GLU A 112 25.71 29.37 22.64
CA GLU A 112 26.60 29.18 23.80
C GLU A 112 27.63 30.31 23.99
N GLN A 113 27.58 31.39 23.20
CA GLN A 113 28.51 32.52 23.35
C GLN A 113 27.92 33.82 23.94
N ASP A 114 26.64 33.86 24.34
CA ASP A 114 26.04 35.08 24.93
C ASP A 114 25.71 34.93 26.42
N SER A 115 26.65 34.38 27.19
CA SER A 115 26.59 34.38 28.65
C SER A 115 27.98 34.63 29.22
N GLY A 116 28.47 35.86 29.09
CA GLY A 116 29.65 36.28 29.82
C GLY A 116 30.21 37.63 29.37
N SER A 117 29.69 38.73 29.95
CA SER A 117 30.49 39.71 30.71
C SER A 117 29.77 41.06 30.78
N THR A 118 29.26 41.35 31.98
CA THR A 118 29.02 42.72 32.45
C THR A 118 30.36 43.39 32.72
N PRO A 119 30.49 44.68 32.40
CA PRO A 119 31.07 45.62 33.35
C PRO A 119 30.09 46.76 33.71
#